data_AF-A0A7H4P401-F1
#
_entry.id   AF-A0A7H4P401-F1
#
_cell.length_a   1.000
_cell.length_b   1.000
_cell.length_c   1.000
_cell.angle_alpha   90.00
_cell.angle_beta   90.00
_cell.angle_gamma   90.00
#
_symmetry.space_group_name_H-M   'P 1'
#
loop_
_entity.id
_entity.type
_entity.pdbx_description
1 polymer ?
#
loop_
_entity_poly.entity_id
_entity_poly.type
_entity_poly.pdbx_seq_one_letter_code
_entity_poly.pdbx_strand_id
1 'polypeptide(L)'
;MLWIGPTSSIFDITTFALMWYVFGANNVEAQALFQSGWFIEGLLSQTLVVHMLRTQKIPFIQSRATLPVLLTTALIMAMGIYIPFSPLGAMVGLEPLPLSYFPWLVATLLSYCVVAQGMKHFYIKRFGQWF
;
A
#
# COMPACT_ATOMS: atom_id res chain seq x y z
N MET A 1 8.31 1.88 15.79
CA MET A 1 7.00 2.53 15.53
C MET A 1 7.10 4.03 15.29
N LEU A 2 7.86 4.79 16.12
CA LEU A 2 8.00 6.26 16.00
C LEU A 2 8.46 6.81 14.63
N TRP A 3 9.28 6.09 13.86
CA TRP A 3 9.80 6.57 12.57
C TRP A 3 9.03 6.02 11.36
N ILE A 4 8.71 4.73 11.38
CA ILE A 4 8.05 4.05 10.26
C ILE A 4 6.53 4.27 10.26
N GLY A 5 5.89 4.42 11.42
CA GLY A 5 4.46 4.66 11.53
C GLY A 5 4.02 5.94 10.82
N PRO A 6 4.58 7.11 11.16
CA PRO A 6 4.25 8.37 10.48
C PRO A 6 4.55 8.35 8.98
N THR A 7 5.57 7.59 8.57
CA THR A 7 5.89 7.42 7.15
C THR A 7 4.73 6.74 6.41
N SER A 8 4.13 5.70 6.99
CA SER A 8 2.97 5.02 6.42
C SER A 8 1.73 5.92 6.38
N SER A 9 1.48 6.68 7.46
CA SER A 9 0.30 7.56 7.56
C SER A 9 0.27 8.66 6.51
N ILE A 10 1.44 9.11 6.01
CA ILE A 10 1.48 10.06 4.89
C ILE A 10 0.80 9.45 3.66
N PHE A 11 1.00 8.16 3.39
CA PHE A 11 0.40 7.50 2.24
C PHE A 11 -1.11 7.33 2.41
N ASP A 12 -1.58 6.96 3.61
CA ASP A 12 -3.02 6.94 3.91
C ASP A 12 -3.65 8.31 3.67
N ILE A 13 -3.03 9.40 4.14
CA ILE A 13 -3.50 10.77 3.93
C ILE A 13 -3.52 11.13 2.43
N THR A 14 -2.49 10.74 1.68
CA THR A 14 -2.47 11.00 0.22
C THR A 14 -3.54 10.19 -0.51
N THR A 15 -3.81 8.96 -0.10
CA THR A 15 -4.91 8.14 -0.63
C THR A 15 -6.25 8.80 -0.34
N PHE A 16 -6.46 9.30 0.88
CA PHE A 16 -7.67 10.02 1.26
C PHE A 16 -7.84 11.28 0.41
N ALA A 17 -6.78 12.07 0.24
CA ALA A 17 -6.80 13.26 -0.61
C ALA A 17 -7.07 12.91 -2.08
N LEU A 18 -6.47 11.85 -2.60
CA LEU A 18 -6.70 11.36 -3.96
C LEU A 18 -8.18 10.97 -4.15
N MET A 19 -8.72 10.16 -3.25
CA MET A 19 -10.12 9.73 -3.32
C MET A 19 -11.09 10.92 -3.19
N TRP A 20 -10.78 11.87 -2.31
CA TRP A 20 -11.61 13.04 -2.06
C TRP A 20 -11.60 14.06 -3.22
N TYR A 21 -10.42 14.45 -3.70
CA TYR A 21 -10.26 15.56 -4.65
C TYR A 21 -10.22 15.12 -6.12
N VAL A 22 -9.69 13.93 -6.42
CA VAL A 22 -9.54 13.46 -7.81
C VAL A 22 -10.70 12.56 -8.23
N PHE A 23 -11.13 11.64 -7.35
CA PHE A 23 -12.24 10.74 -7.62
C PHE A 23 -13.60 11.26 -7.13
N GLY A 24 -13.61 12.40 -6.43
CA GLY A 24 -14.85 13.00 -5.94
C GLY A 24 -15.61 12.14 -4.94
N ALA A 25 -14.93 11.21 -4.27
CA ALA A 25 -15.52 10.31 -3.29
C ALA A 25 -15.69 11.01 -1.92
N ASN A 26 -16.41 12.13 -1.94
CA ASN A 26 -16.59 13.05 -0.81
C ASN A 26 -18.04 13.19 -0.34
N ASN A 27 -18.91 12.30 -0.82
CA ASN A 27 -20.33 12.24 -0.46
C ASN A 27 -20.72 10.80 -0.05
N VAL A 28 -21.92 10.64 0.50
CA VAL A 28 -22.40 9.35 1.03
C VAL A 28 -22.58 8.31 -0.10
N GLU A 29 -22.97 8.75 -1.29
CA GLU A 29 -23.18 7.86 -2.45
C GLU A 29 -21.86 7.22 -2.91
N ALA A 30 -20.76 7.96 -2.86
CA ALA A 30 -19.43 7.50 -3.24
C ALA A 30 -18.63 6.88 -2.07
N GLN A 31 -19.27 6.61 -0.92
CA GLN A 31 -18.60 6.03 0.24
C GLN A 31 -17.97 4.66 -0.08
N ALA A 32 -18.68 3.81 -0.82
CA ALA A 32 -18.19 2.49 -1.22
C ALA A 32 -16.93 2.59 -2.10
N LEU A 33 -16.93 3.53 -3.05
CA LEU A 33 -15.77 3.82 -3.90
C LEU A 33 -14.56 4.25 -3.06
N PHE A 34 -14.76 5.15 -2.09
CA PHE A 34 -13.70 5.58 -1.16
C PHE A 34 -13.12 4.40 -0.38
N GLN A 35 -14.00 3.58 0.19
CA GLN A 35 -13.63 2.41 0.99
C GLN A 35 -12.88 1.37 0.15
N SER A 36 -13.29 1.14 -1.10
CA SER A 36 -12.57 0.27 -2.05
C SER A 36 -11.16 0.76 -2.34
N GLY A 37 -11.00 2.05 -2.65
CA GLY A 37 -9.70 2.63 -2.93
C GLY A 37 -8.76 2.47 -1.74
N TRP A 38 -9.24 2.89 -0.57
CA TRP A 38 -8.48 2.79 0.68
C TRP A 38 -8.17 1.35 1.07
N PHE A 39 -9.10 0.41 0.87
CA PHE A 39 -8.87 -1.02 1.10
C PHE A 39 -7.72 -1.57 0.26
N ILE A 40 -7.74 -1.35 -1.07
CA ILE A 40 -6.69 -1.84 -1.95
C ILE A 40 -5.35 -1.22 -1.57
N GLU A 41 -5.29 0.09 -1.39
CA GLU A 41 -4.02 0.76 -1.08
C GLU A 41 -3.46 0.29 0.27
N GLY A 42 -4.28 0.30 1.32
CA GLY A 42 -3.88 -0.14 2.65
C GLY A 42 -3.40 -1.60 2.70
N LEU A 43 -4.09 -2.51 2.00
CA LEU A 43 -3.67 -3.91 1.92
C LEU A 43 -2.34 -4.08 1.17
N LEU A 44 -2.18 -3.40 0.04
CA LEU A 44 -0.97 -3.51 -0.78
C LEU A 44 0.23 -2.84 -0.10
N SER A 45 0.06 -1.69 0.54
CA SER A 45 1.14 -1.03 1.28
C SER A 45 1.57 -1.86 2.48
N GLN A 46 0.64 -2.42 3.26
CA GLN A 46 0.94 -3.32 4.39
C GLN A 46 1.68 -4.59 3.97
N THR A 47 1.29 -5.20 2.85
CA THR A 47 2.01 -6.37 2.33
C THR A 47 3.41 -6.02 1.82
N LEU A 48 3.59 -4.84 1.22
CA LEU A 48 4.90 -4.34 0.80
C LEU A 48 5.82 -3.99 1.97
N VAL A 49 5.29 -3.38 3.05
CA VAL A 49 6.02 -3.08 4.30
C VAL A 49 6.85 -4.27 4.76
N VAL A 50 6.26 -5.49 4.73
CA VAL A 50 6.92 -6.73 5.18
C VAL A 50 8.22 -6.98 4.41
N HIS A 51 8.26 -6.69 3.12
CA HIS A 51 9.48 -6.80 2.31
C HIS A 51 10.45 -5.67 2.58
N MET A 52 9.95 -4.45 2.76
CA MET A 52 10.76 -3.25 3.00
C MET A 52 11.56 -3.34 4.30
N LEU A 53 10.95 -3.87 5.37
CA LEU A 53 11.52 -3.88 6.71
C LEU A 53 12.31 -5.15 7.05
N ARG A 54 12.17 -6.24 6.28
CA ARG A 54 12.80 -7.54 6.59
C ARG A 54 14.32 -7.48 6.74
N THR A 55 15.00 -6.69 5.91
CA THR A 55 16.47 -6.63 5.91
C THR A 55 16.97 -5.20 5.72
N GLN A 56 18.19 -4.93 6.19
CA GLN A 56 18.90 -3.66 5.94
C GLN A 56 19.09 -3.36 4.44
N LYS A 57 19.19 -4.40 3.62
CA LYS A 57 19.41 -4.32 2.17
C LYS A 57 18.19 -3.80 1.42
N ILE A 58 18.40 -3.35 0.18
CA ILE A 58 17.30 -2.95 -0.72
C ILE A 58 16.49 -4.20 -1.10
N PRO A 59 15.17 -4.23 -0.83
CA PRO A 59 14.34 -5.38 -1.15
C PRO A 59 14.26 -5.60 -2.66
N PHE A 60 14.12 -6.87 -3.07
CA PHE A 60 14.02 -7.34 -4.46
C PHE A 60 15.27 -7.19 -5.33
N ILE A 61 16.15 -6.22 -5.04
CA ILE A 61 17.44 -6.00 -5.73
C ILE A 61 18.57 -6.73 -5.01
N GLN A 62 18.74 -6.46 -3.71
CA GLN A 62 19.86 -6.99 -2.91
C GLN A 62 19.44 -8.13 -1.97
N SER A 63 18.15 -8.26 -1.70
CA SER A 63 17.59 -9.25 -0.78
C SER A 63 16.19 -9.65 -1.24
N ARG A 64 16.06 -10.86 -1.78
CA ARG A 64 14.78 -11.45 -2.18
C ARG A 64 14.22 -12.29 -1.04
N ALA A 65 12.91 -12.17 -0.80
CA ALA A 65 12.25 -13.05 0.15
C ALA A 65 12.32 -14.49 -0.36
N THR A 66 12.13 -15.45 0.55
CA THR A 66 11.98 -16.85 0.13
C THR A 66 10.76 -16.98 -0.78
N LEU A 67 10.79 -17.96 -1.68
CA LEU A 67 9.73 -18.19 -2.66
C LEU A 67 8.32 -18.25 -2.04
N PRO A 68 8.10 -18.93 -0.89
CA PRO A 68 6.79 -18.94 -0.25
C PRO A 68 6.27 -17.55 0.10
N VAL A 69 7.13 -16.65 0.62
CA VAL A 69 6.74 -15.28 0.98
C VAL A 69 6.45 -14.43 -0.25
N LEU A 70 7.18 -14.63 -1.35
CA LEU A 70 6.90 -13.94 -2.61
C LEU A 70 5.55 -14.37 -3.20
N LEU A 71 5.28 -15.68 -3.22
CA LEU A 71 4.04 -16.23 -3.76
C LEU A 71 2.82 -15.80 -2.94
N THR A 72 2.91 -15.86 -1.61
CA THR A 72 1.81 -15.39 -0.75
C THR A 72 1.58 -13.89 -0.90
N THR A 73 2.63 -13.09 -1.02
CA THR A 73 2.48 -11.64 -1.27
C THR A 73 1.78 -11.39 -2.60
N ALA A 74 2.25 -12.02 -3.68
CA ALA A 74 1.64 -11.86 -4.99
C ALA A 74 0.17 -12.31 -5.02
N LEU A 75 -0.13 -13.42 -4.34
CA LEU A 75 -1.49 -13.93 -4.19
C LEU A 75 -2.38 -12.95 -3.41
N ILE A 76 -1.91 -12.43 -2.26
CA ILE A 76 -2.68 -11.47 -1.46
C ILE A 76 -2.91 -10.18 -2.24
N MET A 77 -1.91 -9.65 -2.94
CA MET A 77 -2.08 -8.44 -3.76
C MET A 77 -3.07 -8.68 -4.91
N ALA A 78 -2.99 -9.83 -5.60
CA ALA A 78 -3.92 -10.18 -6.67
C ALA A 78 -5.36 -10.35 -6.15
N MET A 79 -5.54 -11.07 -5.04
CA MET A 79 -6.84 -11.23 -4.40
C MET A 79 -7.38 -9.90 -3.89
N GLY A 80 -6.54 -9.07 -3.28
CA GLY A 80 -6.88 -7.74 -2.79
C GLY A 80 -7.41 -6.83 -3.88
N ILE A 81 -6.75 -6.83 -5.05
CA ILE A 81 -7.24 -6.10 -6.22
C ILE A 81 -8.54 -6.71 -6.75
N TYR A 82 -8.68 -8.03 -6.74
CA TYR A 82 -9.84 -8.73 -7.29
C TYR A 82 -11.12 -8.58 -6.44
N ILE A 83 -10.99 -8.51 -5.11
CA ILE A 83 -12.14 -8.52 -4.18
C ILE A 83 -13.21 -7.47 -4.53
N PRO A 84 -12.89 -6.18 -4.75
CA PRO A 84 -13.89 -5.16 -5.12
C PRO A 84 -14.59 -5.41 -6.46
N PHE A 85 -14.00 -6.21 -7.34
CA PHE A 85 -14.57 -6.59 -8.64
C PHE A 85 -15.35 -7.92 -8.59
N SER A 86 -15.46 -8.52 -7.41
CA SER A 86 -16.10 -9.82 -7.20
C SER A 86 -17.42 -9.69 -6.45
N PRO A 87 -18.30 -10.71 -6.50
CA PRO A 87 -19.53 -10.72 -5.70
C PRO A 87 -19.28 -10.58 -4.19
N LEU A 88 -18.13 -11.05 -3.70
CA LEU A 88 -17.74 -10.89 -2.30
C LEU A 88 -17.53 -9.42 -1.94
N GLY A 89 -16.95 -8.62 -2.83
CA GLY A 89 -16.79 -7.18 -2.65
C GLY A 89 -18.14 -6.49 -2.42
N ALA A 90 -19.12 -6.79 -3.28
CA ALA A 90 -20.47 -6.26 -3.14
C ALA A 90 -21.14 -6.65 -1.80
N MET A 91 -20.88 -7.86 -1.28
CA MET A 91 -21.41 -8.30 0.01
C MET A 91 -20.82 -7.53 1.21
N VAL A 92 -19.59 -7.03 1.10
CA VAL A 92 -18.92 -6.24 2.16
C VAL A 92 -18.98 -4.73 1.92
N GLY A 93 -19.73 -4.28 0.92
CA GLY A 93 -19.91 -2.85 0.60
C GLY A 93 -18.76 -2.23 -0.21
N LEU A 94 -17.96 -3.05 -0.89
CA LEU A 94 -16.91 -2.59 -1.81
C LEU A 94 -17.45 -2.52 -3.23
N GLU A 95 -17.05 -1.47 -3.93
CA GLU A 95 -17.38 -1.22 -5.34
C GLU A 95 -16.15 -1.35 -6.26
N PRO A 96 -16.32 -1.81 -7.52
CA PRO A 96 -15.27 -1.78 -8.53
C PRO A 96 -14.69 -0.38 -8.73
N LEU A 97 -13.36 -0.28 -8.74
CA LEU A 97 -12.68 1.00 -8.95
C LEU A 97 -12.51 1.30 -10.46
N PRO A 98 -12.59 2.58 -10.86
CA PRO A 98 -12.30 2.98 -12.23
C PRO A 98 -10.85 2.67 -12.59
N LEU A 99 -10.60 2.32 -13.85
CA LEU A 99 -9.24 1.98 -14.33
C LEU A 99 -8.23 3.12 -14.13
N SER A 100 -8.69 4.37 -14.09
CA SER A 100 -7.87 5.54 -13.81
C SER A 100 -7.27 5.56 -12.39
N TYR A 101 -7.80 4.76 -11.45
CA TYR A 101 -7.24 4.61 -10.11
C TYR A 101 -5.90 3.87 -10.08
N PHE A 102 -5.72 2.85 -10.92
CA PHE A 102 -4.54 1.98 -10.85
C PHE A 102 -3.20 2.67 -11.14
N PRO A 103 -3.09 3.62 -12.10
CA PRO A 103 -1.88 4.42 -12.25
C PRO A 103 -1.50 5.20 -10.97
N TRP A 104 -2.48 5.77 -10.28
CA TRP A 104 -2.25 6.46 -9.01
C TRP A 104 -1.82 5.48 -7.91
N LEU A 105 -2.47 4.32 -7.81
CA LEU A 105 -2.07 3.26 -6.88
C LEU A 105 -0.61 2.86 -7.10
N VAL A 106 -0.19 2.61 -8.35
CA VAL A 106 1.20 2.27 -8.67
C VAL A 106 2.14 3.40 -8.25
N ALA A 107 1.80 4.66 -8.55
CA ALA A 107 2.61 5.82 -8.15
C ALA A 107 2.74 5.94 -6.62
N THR A 108 1.65 5.73 -5.88
CA THR A 108 1.63 5.74 -4.40
C THR A 108 2.51 4.63 -3.83
N LEU A 109 2.37 3.39 -4.32
CA LEU A 109 3.15 2.25 -3.83
C LEU A 109 4.64 2.37 -4.15
N LEU A 110 5.00 2.86 -5.34
CA LEU A 110 6.40 3.13 -5.70
C LEU A 110 7.00 4.23 -4.81
N SER A 111 6.25 5.31 -4.61
CA SER A 111 6.65 6.42 -3.73
C SER A 111 6.82 5.92 -2.29
N TYR A 112 5.91 5.06 -1.82
CA TYR A 112 6.00 4.38 -0.54
C TYR A 112 7.30 3.59 -0.40
N CYS A 113 7.63 2.74 -1.39
CA CYS A 113 8.87 1.98 -1.36
C CYS A 113 10.10 2.88 -1.30
N VAL A 114 10.14 3.97 -2.06
CA VAL A 114 11.26 4.92 -2.06
C VAL A 114 11.40 5.60 -0.69
N VAL A 115 10.32 6.14 -0.15
CA VAL A 115 10.34 6.86 1.14
C VAL A 115 10.65 5.89 2.29
N ALA A 116 10.05 4.70 2.30
CA ALA A 116 10.32 3.69 3.33
C ALA A 116 11.79 3.22 3.30
N GLN A 117 12.36 3.00 2.11
CA GLN A 117 13.77 2.66 1.97
C GLN A 117 14.69 3.82 2.39
N GLY A 118 14.34 5.05 2.04
CA GLY A 118 15.06 6.26 2.44
C GLY A 118 15.04 6.46 3.95
N MET A 119 13.87 6.30 4.59
CA MET A 119 13.71 6.37 6.04
C MET A 119 14.51 5.28 6.76
N LYS A 120 14.52 4.06 6.22
CA LYS A 120 15.38 2.99 6.72
C LYS A 120 16.86 3.37 6.68
N HIS A 121 17.33 3.87 5.53
CA HIS A 121 18.74 4.28 5.38
C HIS A 121 19.11 5.44 6.32
N PHE A 122 18.20 6.41 6.48
CA PHE A 122 18.36 7.50 7.44
C PHE A 122 18.46 6.98 8.87
N TYR A 123 17.57 6.06 9.27
CA TYR A 123 17.57 5.45 10.59
C TYR A 123 18.88 4.70 10.86
N ILE A 124 19.34 3.87 9.93
CA ILE A 124 20.60 3.12 10.06
C ILE A 124 21.79 4.07 10.20
N LYS A 125 21.85 5.13 9.38
CA LYS A 125 22.91 6.16 9.48
C LYS A 125 22.90 6.89 10.82
N ARG A 126 21.71 7.19 11.36
CA ARG A 126 21.53 7.95 12.60
C ARG A 126 21.87 7.13 13.84
N PHE A 127 21.46 5.86 13.87
CA PHE A 127 21.51 5.02 15.08
C PHE A 127 22.53 3.88 15.01
N GLY A 128 23.15 3.62 13.84
CA GLY A 128 24.16 2.58 13.65
C GLY A 128 23.62 1.14 13.79
N GLN A 129 22.31 0.99 13.96
CA GLN A 129 21.64 -0.28 14.18
C GLN A 129 20.36 -0.33 13.35
N TRP A 130 20.05 -1.52 12.86
CA TRP A 130 18.74 -1.87 12.33
C TRP A 130 18.24 -3.01 13.20
N PHE A 131 17.00 -2.89 13.66
CA PHE A 131 16.32 -3.91 14.45
C PHE A 131 16.52 -5.32 13.86
#